data_AF-A0A1V5DSE2-F1
#
_entry.id   AF-A0A1V5DSE2-F1
#
_cell.length_a   1.000
_cell.length_b   1.000
_cell.length_c   1.000
_cell.angle_alpha   90.00
_cell.angle_beta   90.00
_cell.angle_gamma   90.00
#
_symmetry.space_group_name_H-M   'P 1'
#
loop_
_entity.id
_entity.type
_entity.pdbx_description
1 polymer ?
#
loop_
_entity_poly.entity_id
_entity_poly.type
_entity_poly.pdbx_seq_one_letter_code
_entity_poly.pdbx_strand_id
1 'polypeptide(L)'
;MLTFDPSWRFQPPPDGRYRNTAIPPEAIWDFDSLIARIATQGDRWDMLEYFKGAFSRAAGQSHFGSSSESWAESDLSSVMSLAAQNAPLFLEAFYEACEGLRQKGLFAPDALIINDVCRKHGIGYELNPPVLSLRDSASTIKSEPIEVVERPPTIAEKALETLHQSLERSEQLLTEGHTREAVQESLWVLESLATAFRGIEVHGDTVQGKYFNDIARNLRRVAKGTTLERVIEWVTGLHGFLSSPTGGGVRHGMDLGEGVQIGPSEARLFCNLMRSYIGYLLAEHERLKL
;
A
#
# COMPACT_ATOMS: atom_id res chain seq x y z
N MET A 1 20.15 20.70 4.86
CA MET A 1 18.96 21.56 5.04
C MET A 1 17.91 21.16 4.05
N LEU A 2 16.69 20.94 4.55
CA LEU A 2 15.54 20.68 3.71
C LEU A 2 15.04 22.01 3.14
N THR A 3 14.53 21.94 1.92
CA THR A 3 13.96 23.06 1.19
C THR A 3 12.45 22.95 1.26
N PHE A 4 11.82 23.97 1.85
CA PHE A 4 10.38 24.15 1.92
C PHE A 4 10.08 25.63 2.05
N ASP A 5 8.80 26.01 1.91
CA ASP A 5 8.38 27.40 2.00
C ASP A 5 8.92 28.04 3.31
N PRO A 6 9.75 29.10 3.22
CA PRO A 6 10.36 29.71 4.40
C PRO A 6 9.34 30.19 5.44
N SER A 7 8.11 30.51 5.03
CA SER A 7 7.03 30.90 5.96
C SER A 7 6.69 29.80 6.96
N TRP A 8 6.87 28.51 6.59
CA TRP A 8 6.55 27.38 7.46
C TRP A 8 7.44 27.29 8.70
N ARG A 9 8.62 27.93 8.68
CA ARG A 9 9.48 28.05 9.87
C ARG A 9 8.82 28.87 10.99
N PHE A 10 7.85 29.71 10.65
CA PHE A 10 7.10 30.53 11.60
C PHE A 10 5.64 30.09 11.71
N GLN A 11 5.03 29.75 10.58
CA GLN A 11 3.62 29.41 10.49
C GLN A 11 3.41 28.23 9.52
N PRO A 12 3.52 26.99 10.00
CA PRO A 12 3.19 25.83 9.20
C PRO A 12 1.70 25.86 8.81
N PRO A 13 1.33 25.48 7.57
CA PRO A 13 -0.02 25.64 7.06
C PRO A 13 -0.97 24.61 7.68
N PRO A 14 -2.05 25.04 8.36
CA PRO A 14 -3.12 24.12 8.73
C PRO A 14 -3.88 23.69 7.46
N ASP A 15 -4.15 22.41 7.29
CA ASP A 15 -4.95 21.89 6.18
C ASP A 15 -6.29 21.28 6.62
N GLY A 16 -6.51 21.15 7.94
CA GLY A 16 -7.71 20.56 8.53
C GLY A 16 -7.86 19.05 8.33
N ARG A 17 -6.88 18.38 7.70
CA ARG A 17 -6.93 16.96 7.33
C ARG A 17 -5.76 16.17 7.91
N TYR A 18 -4.58 16.76 7.90
CA TYR A 18 -3.36 16.19 8.46
C TYR A 18 -2.81 17.07 9.58
N ARG A 19 -1.89 16.51 10.37
CA ARG A 19 -1.19 17.21 11.43
C ARG A 19 0.02 17.93 10.84
N ASN A 20 -0.17 19.19 10.46
CA ASN A 20 0.87 19.98 9.79
C ASN A 20 1.51 21.03 10.70
N THR A 21 0.83 21.46 11.75
CA THR A 21 1.35 22.51 12.64
C THR A 21 2.36 21.95 13.63
N ALA A 22 2.03 20.82 14.26
CA ALA A 22 2.84 20.19 15.28
C ALA A 22 2.91 18.67 15.12
N ILE A 23 4.01 18.08 15.60
CA ILE A 23 4.18 16.64 15.70
C ILE A 23 3.38 16.12 16.90
N PRO A 24 2.50 15.12 16.74
CA PRO A 24 1.73 14.57 17.84
C PRO A 24 2.63 13.83 18.84
N PRO A 25 2.31 13.81 20.15
CA PRO A 25 3.13 13.14 21.17
C PRO A 25 3.48 11.69 20.85
N GLU A 26 2.54 10.95 20.24
CA GLU A 26 2.73 9.56 19.85
C GLU A 26 3.78 9.40 18.74
N ALA A 27 3.91 10.39 17.84
CA ALA A 27 4.97 10.40 16.83
C ALA A 27 6.32 10.75 17.46
N ILE A 28 6.35 11.66 18.45
CA ILE A 28 7.60 12.00 19.17
C ILE A 28 8.20 10.74 19.79
N TRP A 29 7.41 9.86 20.40
CA TRP A 29 7.88 8.59 20.96
C TRP A 29 8.45 7.63 19.91
N ASP A 30 7.87 7.59 18.71
CA ASP A 30 8.41 6.79 17.61
C ASP A 30 9.76 7.35 17.13
N PHE A 31 9.89 8.68 17.02
CA PHE A 31 11.17 9.32 16.70
C PHE A 31 12.22 9.10 17.79
N ASP A 32 11.84 9.22 19.06
CA ASP A 32 12.72 8.95 20.20
C ASP A 32 13.17 7.48 20.23
N SER A 33 12.27 6.54 19.94
CA SER A 33 12.59 5.12 19.77
C SER A 33 13.58 4.88 18.64
N LEU A 34 13.50 5.63 17.53
CA LEU A 34 14.50 5.57 16.46
C LEU A 34 15.86 6.07 16.96
N ILE A 35 15.91 7.19 17.69
CA ILE A 35 17.15 7.71 18.28
C ILE A 35 17.76 6.70 19.25
N ALA A 36 16.95 6.10 20.12
CA ALA A 36 17.41 5.09 21.06
C ALA A 36 18.05 3.88 20.36
N ARG A 37 17.52 3.47 19.21
CA ARG A 37 18.11 2.42 18.35
C ARG A 37 19.39 2.87 17.67
N ILE A 38 19.46 4.12 17.21
CA ILE A 38 20.69 4.66 16.63
C ILE A 38 21.80 4.70 17.68
N ALA A 39 21.46 5.11 18.90
CA ALA A 39 22.39 5.24 20.02
C ALA A 39 23.04 3.91 20.45
N THR A 40 22.51 2.74 20.03
CA THR A 40 23.17 1.45 20.30
C THR A 40 24.40 1.19 19.44
N GLN A 41 24.67 2.03 18.43
CA GLN A 41 25.81 1.87 17.51
C GLN A 41 27.10 2.53 17.97
N GLY A 42 27.07 3.32 19.05
CA GLY A 42 28.21 4.09 19.53
C GLY A 42 28.07 4.48 21.00
N ASP A 43 28.77 5.53 21.41
CA ASP A 43 28.58 6.11 22.73
C ASP A 43 27.17 6.71 22.84
N ARG A 44 26.38 6.18 23.77
CA ARG A 44 24.97 6.53 23.89
C ARG A 44 24.79 7.99 24.29
N TRP A 45 25.61 8.49 25.21
CA TRP A 45 25.56 9.89 25.64
C TRP A 45 25.86 10.83 24.47
N ASP A 46 26.94 10.59 23.72
CA ASP A 46 27.31 11.40 22.54
C ASP A 46 26.20 11.41 21.48
N MET A 47 25.56 10.27 21.22
CA MET A 47 24.47 10.18 20.24
C MET A 47 23.24 10.96 20.70
N LEU A 48 22.87 10.85 21.98
CA LEU A 48 21.75 11.62 22.54
C LEU A 48 22.03 13.12 22.50
N GLU A 49 23.25 13.56 22.88
CA GLU A 49 23.68 14.95 22.78
C GLU A 49 23.69 15.47 21.33
N TYR A 50 24.07 14.63 20.39
CA TYR A 50 24.08 15.00 18.97
C TYR A 50 22.66 15.32 18.46
N PHE A 51 21.68 14.46 18.76
CA PHE A 51 20.28 14.74 18.42
C PHE A 51 19.72 15.90 19.23
N LYS A 52 20.07 16.02 20.51
CA LYS A 52 19.63 17.13 21.35
C LYS A 52 20.10 18.47 20.76
N GLY A 53 21.34 18.56 20.32
CA GLY A 53 21.87 19.75 19.64
C GLY A 53 21.18 20.08 18.32
N ALA A 54 20.71 19.08 17.57
CA ALA A 54 19.89 19.31 16.38
C ALA A 54 18.52 19.90 16.75
N PHE A 55 17.82 19.32 17.72
CA PHE A 55 16.51 19.78 18.16
C PHE A 55 16.56 21.11 18.92
N SER A 56 17.61 21.39 19.71
CA SER A 56 17.81 22.69 20.34
C SER A 56 17.87 23.80 19.30
N ARG A 57 18.62 23.60 18.21
CA ARG A 57 18.69 24.56 17.11
C ARG A 57 17.33 24.78 16.46
N ALA A 58 16.58 23.71 16.21
CA ALA A 58 15.24 23.79 15.62
C ALA A 58 14.21 24.48 16.53
N ALA A 59 14.32 24.27 17.85
CA ALA A 59 13.51 24.96 18.85
C ALA A 59 13.96 26.40 19.14
N GLY A 60 15.02 26.90 18.50
CA GLY A 60 15.58 28.23 18.75
C GLY A 60 16.24 28.36 20.12
N GLN A 61 16.70 27.27 20.71
CA GLN A 61 17.37 27.22 22.01
C GLN A 61 18.87 26.99 21.89
N SER A 62 19.62 27.54 22.86
CA SER A 62 21.03 27.21 23.03
C SER A 62 21.19 25.76 23.48
N HIS A 63 22.15 25.05 22.88
CA HIS A 63 22.51 23.71 23.31
C HIS A 63 23.45 23.78 24.53
N PHE A 64 23.06 23.13 25.63
CA PHE A 64 23.90 22.94 26.81
C PHE A 64 24.11 21.44 27.01
N GLY A 65 25.35 21.01 27.24
CA GLY A 65 25.68 19.59 27.44
C GLY A 65 25.06 19.03 28.72
N SER A 66 24.55 17.80 28.67
CA SER A 66 23.99 17.15 29.87
C SER A 66 25.11 16.64 30.76
N SER A 67 24.85 16.60 32.06
CA SER A 67 25.82 16.12 33.05
C SER A 67 25.93 14.59 33.14
N SER A 68 25.01 13.84 32.53
CA SER A 68 25.00 12.37 32.48
C SER A 68 24.12 11.84 31.35
N GLU A 69 24.17 10.53 31.06
CA GLU A 69 23.33 9.86 30.06
C GLU A 69 21.84 9.95 30.36
N SER A 70 21.41 9.72 31.61
CA SER A 70 19.99 9.84 31.98
C SER A 70 19.48 11.27 31.87
N TRP A 71 20.37 12.26 32.10
CA TRP A 71 20.05 13.66 31.82
C TRP A 71 19.96 13.94 30.32
N ALA A 72 20.87 13.38 29.51
CA ALA A 72 20.83 13.52 28.05
C ALA A 72 19.53 12.97 27.44
N GLU A 73 19.03 11.84 27.92
CA GLU A 73 17.74 11.27 27.49
C GLU A 73 16.56 12.17 27.88
N SER A 74 16.52 12.63 29.13
CA SER A 74 15.44 13.51 29.63
C SER A 74 15.44 14.88 28.95
N ASP A 75 16.63 15.46 28.76
CA ASP A 75 16.81 16.75 28.10
C ASP A 75 16.49 16.65 26.60
N LEU A 76 16.87 15.54 25.95
CA LEU A 76 16.49 15.25 24.56
C LEU A 76 14.96 15.19 24.40
N SER A 77 14.28 14.39 25.22
CA SER A 77 12.82 14.28 25.17
C SER A 77 12.14 15.65 25.37
N SER A 78 12.67 16.47 26.27
CA SER A 78 12.16 17.81 26.55
C SER A 78 12.33 18.74 25.34
N VAL A 79 13.51 18.76 24.71
CA VAL A 79 13.75 19.62 23.55
C VAL A 79 13.04 19.13 22.29
N MET A 80 12.87 17.82 22.11
CA MET A 80 12.05 17.25 21.03
C MET A 80 10.61 17.71 21.15
N SER A 81 10.06 17.73 22.36
CA SER A 81 8.70 18.22 22.63
C SER A 81 8.53 19.72 22.31
N LEU A 82 9.58 20.51 22.50
CA LEU A 82 9.60 21.92 22.12
C LEU A 82 9.69 22.11 20.61
N ALA A 83 10.63 21.42 19.95
CA ALA A 83 10.79 21.45 18.50
C ALA A 83 9.54 20.94 17.78
N ALA A 84 8.81 19.99 18.36
CA ALA A 84 7.59 19.41 17.83
C ALA A 84 6.45 20.42 17.64
N GLN A 85 6.51 21.60 18.27
CA GLN A 85 5.54 22.68 18.05
C GLN A 85 5.58 23.26 16.63
N ASN A 86 6.64 22.98 15.88
CA ASN A 86 6.75 23.28 14.46
C ASN A 86 7.18 22.01 13.70
N ALA A 87 6.21 21.32 13.09
CA ALA A 87 6.46 20.05 12.43
C ALA A 87 7.54 20.10 11.32
N PRO A 88 7.56 21.08 10.40
CA PRO A 88 8.64 21.23 9.43
C PRO A 88 10.04 21.32 10.05
N LEU A 89 10.21 22.14 11.09
CA LEU A 89 11.50 22.30 11.76
C LEU A 89 11.92 21.04 12.51
N PHE A 90 10.98 20.34 13.14
CA PHE A 90 11.24 19.05 13.77
C PHE A 90 11.74 18.01 12.76
N LEU A 91 11.04 17.87 11.63
CA LEU A 91 11.40 16.90 10.58
C LEU A 91 12.74 17.24 9.93
N GLU A 92 12.99 18.52 9.66
CA GLU A 92 14.29 19.00 9.18
C GLU A 92 15.41 18.64 10.16
N ALA A 93 15.25 18.93 11.45
CA ALA A 93 16.26 18.66 12.47
C ALA A 93 16.61 17.17 12.56
N PHE A 94 15.58 16.32 12.58
CA PHE A 94 15.76 14.87 12.66
C PHE A 94 16.45 14.32 11.41
N TYR A 95 15.99 14.73 10.22
CA TYR A 95 16.56 14.29 8.95
C TYR A 95 18.02 14.73 8.79
N GLU A 96 18.34 15.98 9.12
CA GLU A 96 19.72 16.48 9.07
C GLU A 96 20.65 15.76 10.03
N ALA A 97 20.20 15.47 11.26
CA ALA A 97 20.97 14.67 12.20
C ALA A 97 21.23 13.27 11.63
N CYS A 98 20.20 12.63 11.05
CA CYS A 98 20.35 11.33 10.41
C CYS A 98 21.32 11.34 9.21
N GLU A 99 21.26 12.37 8.35
CA GLU A 99 22.22 12.57 7.25
C GLU A 99 23.65 12.74 7.78
N GLY A 100 23.83 13.55 8.83
CA GLY A 100 25.14 13.77 9.43
C GLY A 100 25.75 12.50 10.03
N LEU A 101 24.92 11.57 10.53
CA LEU A 101 25.38 10.26 10.98
C LEU A 101 25.69 9.31 9.80
N ARG A 102 24.86 9.30 8.75
CA ARG A 102 25.12 8.52 7.52
C ARG A 102 26.43 8.91 6.87
N GLN A 103 26.75 10.20 6.81
CA GLN A 103 28.03 10.69 6.28
C GLN A 103 29.23 10.21 7.10
N LYS A 104 29.04 9.88 8.38
CA LYS A 104 30.05 9.26 9.26
C LYS A 104 30.07 7.73 9.15
N GLY A 105 29.29 7.13 8.25
CA GLY A 105 29.20 5.69 8.04
C GLY A 105 28.32 4.94 9.05
N LEU A 106 27.54 5.65 9.87
CA LEU A 106 26.59 5.04 10.81
C LEU A 106 25.24 4.81 10.15
N PHE A 107 24.52 3.79 10.60
CA PHE A 107 23.14 3.58 10.14
C PHE A 107 22.22 4.61 10.81
N ALA A 108 21.42 5.30 10.02
CA ALA A 108 20.41 6.24 10.50
C ALA A 108 19.20 6.24 9.55
N PRO A 109 17.96 6.43 10.06
CA PRO A 109 16.73 6.47 9.27
C PRO A 109 16.81 7.41 8.06
N ASP A 110 16.56 6.87 6.87
CA ASP A 110 16.46 7.66 5.64
C ASP A 110 15.08 8.33 5.52
N ALA A 111 14.87 9.07 4.42
CA ALA A 111 13.60 9.73 4.16
C ALA A 111 12.42 8.75 4.10
N LEU A 112 12.62 7.50 3.65
CA LEU A 112 11.57 6.49 3.58
C LEU A 112 11.08 6.10 4.97
N ILE A 113 12.01 5.81 5.90
CA ILE A 113 11.67 5.46 7.28
C ILE A 113 11.00 6.64 7.99
N ILE A 114 11.46 7.86 7.76
CA ILE A 114 10.83 9.06 8.35
C ILE A 114 9.41 9.25 7.79
N ASN A 115 9.22 9.06 6.48
CA ASN A 115 7.91 9.13 5.83
C ASN A 115 6.94 8.06 6.36
N ASP A 116 7.43 6.88 6.74
CA ASP A 116 6.59 5.85 7.39
C ASP A 116 6.05 6.33 8.74
N VAL A 117 6.87 6.97 9.56
CA VAL A 117 6.42 7.58 10.82
C VAL A 117 5.41 8.69 10.54
N CYS A 118 5.69 9.57 9.56
CA CYS A 118 4.76 10.63 9.16
C CYS A 118 3.40 10.06 8.72
N ARG A 119 3.39 9.00 7.90
CA ARG A 119 2.16 8.34 7.45
C ARG A 119 1.38 7.70 8.59
N LYS A 120 2.06 6.96 9.46
CA LYS A 120 1.47 6.28 10.62
C LYS A 120 0.69 7.24 11.52
N HIS A 121 1.22 8.45 11.72
CA HIS A 121 0.65 9.44 12.65
C HIS A 121 -0.17 10.55 11.96
N GLY A 122 -0.42 10.43 10.65
CA GLY A 122 -1.21 11.41 9.90
C GLY A 122 -0.55 12.79 9.81
N ILE A 123 0.79 12.84 9.82
CA ILE A 123 1.56 14.06 9.54
C ILE A 123 1.50 14.32 8.03
N GLY A 124 1.18 15.55 7.65
CA GLY A 124 0.91 15.93 6.26
C GLY A 124 2.14 16.39 5.50
N TYR A 125 3.31 15.93 5.88
CA TYR A 125 4.57 16.19 5.18
C TYR A 125 5.14 14.92 4.57
N GLU A 126 5.85 15.10 3.46
CA GLU A 126 6.63 14.07 2.81
C GLU A 126 8.04 14.60 2.55
N LEU A 127 9.04 13.85 3.04
CA LEU A 127 10.45 14.11 2.79
C LEU A 127 10.79 13.54 1.42
N ASN A 128 11.12 14.42 0.48
CA ASN A 128 11.66 14.10 -0.83
C ASN A 128 12.99 14.85 -0.99
N PRO A 129 14.06 14.48 -0.25
CA PRO A 129 15.25 15.30 -0.14
C PRO A 129 15.80 15.73 -1.50
N PRO A 130 16.16 17.02 -1.66
CA PRO A 130 16.28 18.01 -0.60
C PRO A 130 14.96 18.69 -0.20
N VAL A 131 13.82 18.34 -0.78
CA VAL A 131 12.54 19.05 -0.60
C VAL A 131 11.69 18.42 0.50
N LEU A 132 11.01 19.25 1.29
CA LEU A 132 9.91 18.83 2.17
C LEU A 132 8.60 19.38 1.60
N SER A 133 7.71 18.50 1.17
CA SER A 133 6.43 18.86 0.52
C SER A 133 5.23 18.55 1.42
N LEU A 134 4.12 19.27 1.22
CA LEU A 134 2.84 18.86 1.80
C LEU A 134 2.33 17.62 1.08
N ARG A 135 1.63 16.76 1.82
CA ARG A 135 0.90 15.63 1.26
C ARG A 135 -0.39 16.15 0.63
N ASP A 136 -0.44 16.13 -0.70
CA ASP A 136 -1.61 16.64 -1.44
C ASP A 136 -2.90 15.88 -1.08
N SER A 137 -3.97 16.66 -0.95
CA SER A 137 -5.33 16.15 -0.72
C SER A 137 -5.96 15.51 -1.96
N ALA A 138 -5.33 15.58 -3.12
CA ALA A 138 -5.69 14.88 -4.34
C ALA A 138 -4.48 14.79 -5.28
N SER A 139 -4.02 13.59 -5.62
CA SER A 139 -3.10 13.35 -6.74
C SER A 139 -3.64 12.13 -7.47
N THR A 140 -4.13 12.13 -8.72
CA THR A 140 -3.98 13.05 -9.86
C THR A 140 -2.61 13.70 -9.98
N ILE A 141 -1.62 12.83 -10.14
CA ILE A 141 -0.60 12.86 -11.19
C ILE A 141 -0.41 14.25 -11.80
N LYS A 142 0.64 14.95 -11.36
CA LYS A 142 1.47 15.81 -12.21
C LYS A 142 2.81 16.10 -11.51
N SER A 143 3.78 15.22 -11.76
CA SER A 143 5.20 15.53 -11.63
C SER A 143 5.88 14.90 -12.84
N GLU A 144 6.60 15.71 -13.62
CA GLU A 144 7.32 15.25 -14.80
C GLU A 144 8.41 14.24 -14.40
N PRO A 145 8.58 13.12 -15.12
CA PRO A 145 9.42 12.03 -14.65
C PRO A 145 10.91 12.34 -14.89
N ILE A 146 11.70 12.25 -13.84
CA ILE A 146 13.06 11.72 -14.00
C ILE A 146 12.86 10.24 -14.32
N GLU A 147 13.40 9.74 -15.43
CA GLU A 147 13.43 8.30 -15.73
C GLU A 147 14.27 7.59 -14.66
N VAL A 148 13.63 7.32 -13.53
CA VAL A 148 13.89 6.11 -12.76
C VAL A 148 13.70 5.00 -13.77
N VAL A 149 14.73 4.19 -14.00
CA VAL A 149 14.52 2.89 -14.66
C VAL A 149 13.59 2.14 -13.72
N GLU A 150 12.28 2.31 -13.95
CA GLU A 150 11.25 1.54 -13.29
C GLU A 150 11.72 0.11 -13.47
N ARG A 151 11.93 -0.59 -12.35
CA ARG A 151 12.06 -2.04 -12.41
C ARG A 151 10.85 -2.48 -13.23
N PRO A 152 11.06 -3.08 -14.42
CA PRO A 152 9.94 -3.41 -15.28
C PRO A 152 8.97 -4.22 -14.44
N PRO A 153 7.69 -3.81 -14.35
CA PRO A 153 6.79 -4.44 -13.43
C PRO A 153 6.80 -5.92 -13.74
N THR A 154 6.98 -6.71 -12.69
CA THR A 154 7.05 -8.15 -12.80
C THR A 154 5.79 -8.63 -13.51
N ILE A 155 5.87 -9.77 -14.17
CA ILE A 155 4.70 -10.37 -14.84
C ILE A 155 3.52 -10.49 -13.86
N ALA A 156 3.81 -10.74 -12.57
CA ALA A 156 2.81 -10.78 -11.51
C ALA A 156 2.16 -9.42 -11.23
N GLU A 157 2.93 -8.34 -11.13
CA GLU A 157 2.41 -6.98 -10.91
C GLU A 157 1.54 -6.51 -12.09
N LYS A 158 1.98 -6.73 -13.33
CA LYS A 158 1.19 -6.42 -14.52
C LYS A 158 -0.12 -7.22 -14.58
N ALA A 159 -0.08 -8.49 -14.18
CA ALA A 159 -1.27 -9.34 -14.14
C ALA A 159 -2.27 -8.84 -13.09
N LEU A 160 -1.81 -8.47 -11.90
CA LEU A 160 -2.67 -7.96 -10.83
C LEU A 160 -3.27 -6.59 -11.18
N GLU A 161 -2.50 -5.72 -11.81
CA GLU A 161 -2.99 -4.45 -12.35
C GLU A 161 -4.07 -4.66 -13.41
N THR A 162 -3.85 -5.59 -14.36
CA THR A 162 -4.85 -5.93 -15.38
C THR A 162 -6.15 -6.45 -14.74
N LEU A 163 -6.06 -7.29 -13.70
CA LEU A 163 -7.23 -7.78 -12.97
C LEU A 163 -8.01 -6.63 -12.31
N HIS A 164 -7.31 -5.68 -11.67
CA HIS A 164 -7.95 -4.52 -11.06
C HIS A 164 -8.65 -3.62 -12.09
N GLN A 165 -7.97 -3.31 -13.20
CA GLN A 165 -8.55 -2.51 -14.28
C GLN A 165 -9.80 -3.15 -14.86
N SER A 166 -9.81 -4.48 -15.08
CA SER A 166 -11.01 -5.19 -15.57
C SER A 166 -12.16 -5.18 -14.55
N LEU A 167 -11.88 -5.22 -13.25
CA LEU A 167 -12.91 -5.10 -12.21
C LEU A 167 -13.51 -3.68 -12.16
N GLU A 168 -12.69 -2.64 -12.27
CA GLU A 168 -13.16 -1.25 -12.37
C GLU A 168 -14.00 -1.04 -13.62
N ARG A 169 -13.55 -1.57 -14.75
CA ARG A 169 -14.29 -1.52 -16.02
C ARG A 169 -15.65 -2.20 -15.92
N SER A 170 -15.74 -3.34 -15.22
CA SER A 170 -17.03 -4.00 -14.99
C SER A 170 -18.00 -3.13 -14.21
N GLU A 171 -17.56 -2.34 -13.22
CA GLU A 171 -18.43 -1.43 -12.47
C GLU A 171 -18.88 -0.24 -13.31
N GLN A 172 -17.99 0.28 -14.15
CA GLN A 172 -18.33 1.34 -15.08
C GLN A 172 -19.41 0.86 -16.06
N LEU A 173 -19.24 -0.32 -16.65
CA LEU A 173 -20.22 -0.93 -17.55
C LEU A 173 -21.58 -1.13 -16.88
N LEU A 174 -21.62 -1.55 -15.60
CA LEU A 174 -22.88 -1.63 -14.84
C LEU A 174 -23.55 -0.27 -14.68
N THR A 175 -22.77 0.78 -14.42
CA THR A 175 -23.26 2.15 -14.23
C THR A 175 -23.82 2.73 -15.53
N GLU A 176 -23.19 2.41 -16.66
CA GLU A 176 -23.57 2.85 -18.01
C GLU A 176 -24.73 2.01 -18.60
N GLY A 177 -25.15 0.94 -17.93
CA GLY A 177 -26.23 0.05 -18.39
C GLY A 177 -25.78 -1.03 -19.38
N HIS A 178 -24.48 -1.20 -19.59
CA HIS A 178 -23.85 -2.26 -20.38
C HIS A 178 -23.79 -3.58 -19.58
N THR A 179 -24.97 -4.14 -19.30
CA THR A 179 -25.15 -5.25 -18.35
C THR A 179 -24.42 -6.53 -18.76
N ARG A 180 -24.51 -6.90 -20.05
CA ARG A 180 -23.89 -8.13 -20.57
C ARG A 180 -22.37 -8.00 -20.60
N GLU A 181 -21.88 -6.86 -21.03
CA GLU A 181 -20.45 -6.55 -21.11
C GLU A 181 -19.80 -6.53 -19.73
N ALA A 182 -20.50 -6.00 -18.71
CA ALA A 182 -20.02 -6.04 -17.33
C ALA A 182 -19.83 -7.48 -16.83
N VAL A 183 -20.84 -8.34 -17.06
CA VAL A 183 -20.77 -9.75 -16.67
C VAL A 183 -19.66 -10.47 -17.44
N GLN A 184 -19.46 -10.14 -18.73
CA GLN A 184 -18.40 -10.70 -19.55
C GLN A 184 -17.01 -10.35 -19.04
N GLU A 185 -16.76 -9.09 -18.65
CA GLU A 185 -15.48 -8.68 -18.10
C GLU A 185 -15.21 -9.35 -16.74
N SER A 186 -16.21 -9.41 -15.86
CA SER A 186 -16.08 -10.12 -14.58
C SER A 186 -15.81 -11.62 -14.76
N LEU A 187 -16.45 -12.25 -15.75
CA LEU A 187 -16.26 -13.68 -16.06
C LEU A 187 -14.85 -13.94 -16.61
N TRP A 188 -14.33 -13.04 -17.45
CA TRP A 188 -12.96 -13.11 -17.97
C TRP A 188 -11.91 -13.06 -16.86
N VAL A 189 -12.08 -12.16 -15.89
CA VAL A 189 -11.19 -12.03 -14.73
C VAL A 189 -11.18 -13.33 -13.93
N LEU A 190 -12.35 -13.91 -13.71
CA LEU A 190 -12.51 -15.18 -13.01
C LEU A 190 -11.80 -16.34 -13.73
N GLU A 191 -11.95 -16.43 -15.06
CA GLU A 191 -11.25 -17.43 -15.88
C GLU A 191 -9.74 -17.25 -15.82
N SER A 192 -9.26 -16.01 -15.93
CA SER A 192 -7.85 -15.65 -15.88
C SER A 192 -7.24 -16.02 -14.52
N LEU A 193 -7.92 -15.70 -13.42
CA LEU A 193 -7.49 -16.07 -12.07
C LEU A 193 -7.43 -17.59 -11.88
N ALA A 194 -8.40 -18.34 -12.40
CA ALA A 194 -8.33 -19.80 -12.35
C ALA A 194 -7.06 -20.33 -13.02
N THR A 195 -6.63 -19.75 -14.15
CA THR A 195 -5.38 -20.17 -14.79
C THR A 195 -4.13 -19.98 -13.93
N ALA A 196 -4.13 -19.02 -13.01
CA ALA A 196 -3.01 -18.76 -12.12
C ALA A 196 -2.76 -19.90 -11.12
N PHE A 197 -3.77 -20.72 -10.80
CA PHE A 197 -3.61 -21.89 -9.93
C PHE A 197 -2.86 -23.06 -10.58
N ARG A 198 -2.60 -23.00 -11.89
CA ARG A 198 -1.88 -24.05 -12.59
C ARG A 198 -0.45 -24.16 -12.06
N GLY A 199 -0.01 -25.39 -11.81
CA GLY A 199 1.34 -25.66 -11.30
C GLY A 199 1.48 -25.53 -9.78
N ILE A 200 0.42 -25.15 -9.05
CA ILE A 200 0.43 -25.26 -7.59
C ILE A 200 0.42 -26.74 -7.21
N GLU A 201 1.34 -27.11 -6.32
CA GLU A 201 1.42 -28.44 -5.72
C GLU A 201 0.85 -28.42 -4.31
N VAL A 202 -0.11 -29.30 -4.05
CA VAL A 202 -0.74 -29.44 -2.74
C VAL A 202 -0.74 -30.92 -2.38
N HIS A 203 -0.05 -31.27 -1.29
CA HIS A 203 0.06 -32.65 -0.79
C HIS A 203 0.55 -33.66 -1.85
N GLY A 204 1.41 -33.24 -2.78
CA GLY A 204 1.98 -34.09 -3.84
C GLY A 204 1.13 -34.19 -5.11
N ASP A 205 -0.05 -33.56 -5.14
CA ASP A 205 -0.88 -33.41 -6.33
C ASP A 205 -0.67 -32.03 -6.94
N THR A 206 -0.34 -31.97 -8.24
CA THR A 206 -0.22 -30.70 -8.98
C THR A 206 -1.53 -30.35 -9.68
N VAL A 207 -1.93 -29.07 -9.61
CA VAL A 207 -3.06 -28.56 -10.40
C VAL A 207 -2.66 -28.46 -11.87
N GLN A 208 -3.29 -29.29 -12.71
CA GLN A 208 -3.07 -29.39 -14.15
C GLN A 208 -4.34 -29.05 -14.93
N GLY A 209 -4.20 -28.65 -16.20
CA GLY A 209 -5.35 -28.40 -17.09
C GLY A 209 -5.17 -27.14 -17.94
N LYS A 210 -5.79 -27.13 -19.13
CA LYS A 210 -5.73 -26.01 -20.08
C LYS A 210 -6.91 -25.05 -19.93
N TYR A 211 -8.09 -25.60 -19.65
CA TYR A 211 -9.36 -24.87 -19.61
C TYR A 211 -9.87 -24.71 -18.17
N PHE A 212 -10.72 -23.70 -17.94
CA PHE A 212 -11.30 -23.39 -16.64
C PHE A 212 -11.85 -24.64 -15.92
N ASN A 213 -12.69 -25.43 -16.61
CA ASN A 213 -13.31 -26.62 -16.02
C ASN A 213 -12.31 -27.72 -15.61
N ASP A 214 -11.19 -27.85 -16.33
CA ASP A 214 -10.15 -28.82 -15.98
C ASP A 214 -9.42 -28.36 -14.72
N ILE A 215 -9.07 -27.07 -14.65
CA ILE A 215 -8.37 -26.48 -13.51
C ILE A 215 -9.27 -26.53 -12.27
N ALA A 216 -10.54 -26.12 -12.40
CA ALA A 216 -11.52 -26.18 -11.31
C ALA A 216 -11.69 -27.61 -10.77
N ARG A 217 -11.76 -28.62 -11.65
CA ARG A 217 -11.86 -30.03 -11.24
C ARG A 217 -10.63 -30.48 -10.43
N ASN A 218 -9.42 -30.15 -10.89
CA ASN A 218 -8.20 -30.51 -10.19
C ASN A 218 -8.07 -29.75 -8.87
N LEU A 219 -8.42 -28.46 -8.86
CA LEU A 219 -8.39 -27.61 -7.66
C LEU A 219 -9.36 -28.12 -6.58
N ARG A 220 -10.55 -28.59 -6.97
CA ARG A 220 -11.49 -29.27 -6.03
C ARG A 220 -10.90 -30.55 -5.44
N ARG A 221 -10.17 -31.34 -6.23
CA ARG A 221 -9.55 -32.59 -5.74
C ARG A 221 -8.53 -32.29 -4.65
N VAL A 222 -7.65 -31.30 -4.88
CA VAL A 222 -6.60 -30.95 -3.93
C VAL A 222 -7.12 -30.19 -2.71
N ALA A 223 -8.23 -29.46 -2.85
CA ALA A 223 -8.86 -28.69 -1.78
C ALA A 223 -9.93 -29.47 -1.00
N LYS A 224 -10.02 -30.79 -1.16
CA LYS A 224 -11.12 -31.61 -0.62
C LYS A 224 -11.33 -31.40 0.88
N GLY A 225 -12.58 -31.19 1.29
CA GLY A 225 -12.97 -30.97 2.68
C GLY A 225 -12.76 -29.53 3.19
N THR A 226 -12.30 -28.62 2.33
CA THR A 226 -12.08 -27.21 2.69
C THR A 226 -13.18 -26.29 2.14
N THR A 227 -13.20 -25.04 2.61
CA THR A 227 -14.03 -23.97 2.04
C THR A 227 -13.69 -23.73 0.56
N LEU A 228 -12.42 -23.87 0.17
CA LEU A 228 -12.01 -23.70 -1.22
C LEU A 228 -12.68 -24.70 -2.16
N GLU A 229 -12.90 -25.96 -1.74
CA GLU A 229 -13.67 -26.93 -2.52
C GLU A 229 -15.10 -26.42 -2.81
N ARG A 230 -15.77 -25.89 -1.78
CA ARG A 230 -17.14 -25.37 -1.88
C ARG A 230 -17.23 -24.14 -2.77
N VAL A 231 -16.26 -23.23 -2.64
CA VAL A 231 -16.19 -22.03 -3.48
C VAL A 231 -15.97 -22.43 -4.95
N ILE A 232 -15.04 -23.33 -5.26
CA ILE A 232 -14.82 -23.77 -6.64
C ILE A 232 -16.06 -24.46 -7.22
N GLU A 233 -16.83 -25.20 -6.41
CA GLU A 233 -18.11 -25.76 -6.85
C GLU A 233 -19.12 -24.66 -7.26
N TRP A 234 -19.29 -23.61 -6.45
CA TRP A 234 -20.18 -22.50 -6.79
C TRP A 234 -19.70 -21.72 -8.02
N VAL A 235 -18.41 -21.45 -8.10
CA VAL A 235 -17.80 -20.77 -9.26
C VAL A 235 -18.02 -21.59 -10.53
N THR A 236 -17.85 -22.91 -10.46
CA THR A 236 -18.07 -23.81 -11.61
C THR A 236 -19.53 -23.79 -12.07
N GLY A 237 -20.48 -23.78 -11.12
CA GLY A 237 -21.91 -23.66 -11.43
C GLY A 237 -22.25 -22.33 -12.09
N LEU A 238 -21.73 -21.22 -11.54
CA LEU A 238 -21.93 -19.88 -12.08
C LEU A 238 -21.33 -19.75 -13.49
N HIS A 239 -20.09 -20.19 -13.68
CA HIS A 239 -19.40 -20.22 -14.97
C HIS A 239 -20.18 -21.04 -16.00
N GLY A 240 -20.59 -22.26 -15.64
CA GLY A 240 -21.37 -23.13 -16.52
C GLY A 240 -22.70 -22.52 -16.95
N PHE A 241 -23.40 -21.85 -16.04
CA PHE A 241 -24.64 -21.12 -16.35
C PHE A 241 -24.36 -19.96 -17.31
N LEU A 242 -23.41 -19.08 -16.98
CA LEU A 242 -23.13 -17.87 -17.76
C LEU A 242 -22.57 -18.18 -19.15
N SER A 243 -21.71 -19.19 -19.28
CA SER A 243 -21.09 -19.58 -20.55
C SER A 243 -21.95 -20.49 -21.44
N SER A 244 -23.10 -20.97 -20.94
CA SER A 244 -24.05 -21.79 -21.72
C SER A 244 -24.86 -20.90 -22.67
N PRO A 245 -25.02 -21.28 -23.96
CA PRO A 245 -25.90 -20.58 -24.90
C PRO A 245 -27.36 -20.49 -24.42
N THR A 246 -27.84 -21.52 -23.69
CA THR A 246 -29.22 -21.58 -23.15
C THR A 246 -29.34 -21.05 -21.73
N GLY A 247 -28.22 -20.67 -21.11
CA GLY A 247 -28.17 -20.03 -19.79
C GLY A 247 -27.98 -18.53 -19.94
N GLY A 248 -26.80 -18.01 -19.59
CA GLY A 248 -26.48 -16.58 -19.68
C GLY A 248 -25.96 -16.11 -21.04
N GLY A 249 -25.50 -17.02 -21.91
CA GLY A 249 -25.02 -16.68 -23.26
C GLY A 249 -23.80 -15.74 -23.30
N VAL A 250 -23.04 -15.62 -22.21
CA VAL A 250 -21.88 -14.73 -22.10
C VAL A 250 -20.63 -15.47 -22.56
N ARG A 251 -20.10 -15.14 -23.75
CA ARG A 251 -18.88 -15.73 -24.32
C ARG A 251 -17.98 -14.67 -24.95
N HIS A 252 -16.68 -14.91 -24.89
CA HIS A 252 -15.68 -14.10 -25.60
C HIS A 252 -15.83 -14.27 -27.12
N GLY A 253 -16.12 -13.18 -27.82
CA GLY A 253 -15.93 -13.07 -29.27
C GLY A 253 -17.08 -13.54 -30.18
N MET A 254 -18.32 -13.62 -29.71
CA MET A 254 -19.46 -13.81 -30.61
C MET A 254 -20.58 -12.80 -30.35
N ASP A 255 -20.97 -12.08 -31.41
CA ASP A 255 -22.30 -11.46 -31.54
C ASP A 255 -23.35 -12.58 -31.60
N LEU A 256 -23.67 -13.16 -30.44
CA LEU A 256 -24.83 -14.04 -30.33
C LEU A 256 -26.03 -13.17 -30.01
N GLY A 257 -26.81 -12.88 -31.06
CA GLY A 257 -28.16 -12.32 -30.97
C GLY A 257 -29.18 -13.23 -30.26
N GLU A 258 -28.74 -14.35 -29.64
CA GLU A 258 -29.59 -15.41 -29.08
C GLU A 258 -29.16 -15.87 -27.67
N GLY A 259 -28.59 -14.99 -26.85
CA GLY A 259 -28.42 -15.23 -25.41
C GLY A 259 -29.60 -14.68 -24.60
N VAL A 260 -29.98 -15.32 -23.49
CA VAL A 260 -30.96 -14.78 -22.54
C VAL A 260 -30.53 -13.36 -22.13
N GLN A 261 -31.47 -12.41 -22.15
CA GLN A 261 -31.18 -11.03 -21.80
C GLN A 261 -30.88 -10.94 -20.30
N ILE A 262 -29.66 -10.52 -19.94
CA ILE A 262 -29.28 -10.30 -18.54
C ILE A 262 -29.77 -8.91 -18.13
N GLY A 263 -30.73 -8.87 -17.21
CA GLY A 263 -31.26 -7.62 -16.66
C GLY A 263 -30.25 -6.89 -15.76
N PRO A 264 -30.44 -5.59 -15.49
CA PRO A 264 -29.52 -4.81 -14.64
C PRO A 264 -29.30 -5.40 -13.25
N SER A 265 -30.37 -5.88 -12.60
CA SER A 265 -30.28 -6.49 -11.27
C SER A 265 -29.54 -7.83 -11.29
N GLU A 266 -29.73 -8.63 -12.35
CA GLU A 266 -29.05 -9.91 -12.54
C GLU A 266 -27.57 -9.70 -12.83
N ALA A 267 -27.23 -8.75 -13.70
CA ALA A 267 -25.84 -8.40 -13.99
C ALA A 267 -25.11 -7.95 -12.72
N ARG A 268 -25.74 -7.09 -11.91
CA ARG A 268 -25.18 -6.65 -10.63
C ARG A 268 -24.99 -7.82 -9.66
N LEU A 269 -25.94 -8.74 -9.58
CA LEU A 269 -25.81 -9.95 -8.77
C LEU A 269 -24.61 -10.80 -9.24
N PHE A 270 -24.52 -11.09 -10.54
CA PHE A 270 -23.45 -11.91 -11.08
C PHE A 270 -22.07 -11.27 -10.92
N CYS A 271 -21.92 -9.98 -11.19
CA CYS A 271 -20.68 -9.23 -10.95
C CYS A 271 -20.27 -9.26 -9.48
N ASN A 272 -21.22 -9.06 -8.55
CA ASN A 272 -20.93 -9.11 -7.11
C ASN A 272 -20.51 -10.50 -6.62
N LEU A 273 -21.17 -11.56 -7.11
CA LEU A 273 -20.78 -12.94 -6.82
C LEU A 273 -19.38 -13.23 -7.35
N MET A 274 -19.10 -12.89 -8.62
CA MET A 274 -17.79 -13.08 -9.22
C MET A 274 -16.71 -12.29 -8.47
N ARG A 275 -16.94 -11.02 -8.10
CA ARG A 275 -16.00 -10.23 -7.29
C ARG A 275 -15.71 -10.89 -5.95
N SER A 276 -16.73 -11.42 -5.29
CA SER A 276 -16.56 -12.12 -4.00
C SER A 276 -15.71 -13.38 -4.16
N TYR A 277 -15.95 -14.16 -5.22
CA TYR A 277 -15.14 -15.34 -5.52
C TYR A 277 -13.71 -14.99 -5.93
N ILE A 278 -13.52 -13.97 -6.77
CA ILE A 278 -12.20 -13.48 -7.19
C ILE A 278 -11.37 -13.06 -5.98
N GLY A 279 -11.96 -12.27 -5.06
CA GLY A 279 -11.27 -11.84 -3.85
C GLY A 279 -10.85 -13.02 -2.96
N TYR A 280 -11.73 -14.00 -2.77
CA TYR A 280 -11.41 -15.20 -2.02
C TYR A 280 -10.33 -16.05 -2.69
N LEU A 281 -10.42 -16.25 -4.01
CA LEU A 281 -9.46 -17.05 -4.76
C LEU A 281 -8.07 -16.41 -4.82
N LEU A 282 -7.97 -15.08 -4.88
CA LEU A 282 -6.68 -14.38 -4.77
C LEU A 282 -6.01 -14.67 -3.42
N ALA A 283 -6.77 -14.60 -2.31
CA ALA A 283 -6.23 -14.89 -0.98
C ALA A 283 -5.79 -16.36 -0.84
N GLU A 284 -6.56 -17.31 -1.36
CA GLU A 284 -6.19 -18.73 -1.34
C GLU A 284 -5.00 -19.05 -2.24
N HIS A 285 -4.85 -18.36 -3.38
CA HIS A 285 -3.71 -18.53 -4.27
C HIS A 285 -2.40 -18.18 -3.57
N GLU A 286 -2.37 -17.05 -2.87
CA GLU A 286 -1.21 -16.63 -2.08
C GLU A 286 -0.94 -17.60 -0.92
N ARG A 287 -1.99 -18.06 -0.23
CA ARG A 287 -1.86 -19.06 0.85
C ARG A 287 -1.25 -20.38 0.35
N LEU A 288 -1.58 -20.82 -0.86
CA LEU A 288 -1.12 -22.09 -1.42
C LEU A 288 0.27 -22.01 -2.09
N LYS A 289 0.81 -20.81 -2.30
CA LYS A 289 2.19 -20.59 -2.77
C LYS A 289 3.24 -20.61 -1.66
N LEU A 290 2.81 -20.35 -0.42
CA LEU A 290 3.64 -20.34 0.80
C LEU A 290 3.77 -21.76 1.37
#